data_AF-A0A1D2AI70-F1
#
_entry.id   AF-A0A1D2AI70-F1
#
_cell.length_a   1.000
_cell.length_b   1.000
_cell.length_c   1.000
_cell.angle_alpha   90.00
_cell.angle_beta   90.00
_cell.angle_gamma   90.00
#
_symmetry.space_group_name_H-M   'P 1'
#
loop_
_entity.id
_entity.type
_entity.pdbx_description
1 polymer ?
#
loop_
_entity_poly.entity_id
_entity_poly.type
_entity_poly.pdbx_seq_one_letter_code
_entity_poly.pdbx_strand_id
1 'polypeptide(L)'
;AAGLGSGLQTNCNMFKVLCLLTLFVLARITNAANECNQTADAWESITQPPGGLSVLLNSTKPRGAMKCLNATIPDITCKPTASVQFGYKNASTQKWATFPWNLAIDGNNVSGTIGAYTLKWTVLYARFNGCSVTEELLGDYGYVYDLWALNDTKGEDLRCCEEIFRSKTCGKNYTQPRAGCE
;
A
#
# COMPACT_ATOMS: atom_id res chain seq x y z
N ALA A 1 -45.98 21.07 -14.49
CA ALA A 1 -44.91 21.76 -13.72
C ALA A 1 -44.67 20.89 -12.48
N ALA A 2 -43.64 20.02 -12.44
CA ALA A 2 -42.23 20.34 -12.19
C ALA A 2 -42.05 21.22 -10.93
N GLY A 3 -41.41 20.79 -9.84
CA GLY A 3 -40.62 19.59 -9.61
C GLY A 3 -40.42 19.30 -8.11
N LEU A 4 -40.20 18.01 -7.83
CA LEU A 4 -39.76 17.46 -6.57
C LEU A 4 -38.24 17.58 -6.47
N GLY A 5 -37.73 18.18 -5.40
CA GLY A 5 -36.32 18.21 -5.03
C GLY A 5 -36.13 17.56 -3.66
N SER A 6 -35.97 16.24 -3.64
CA SER A 6 -35.57 15.48 -2.45
C SER A 6 -34.05 15.35 -2.43
N GLY A 7 -33.39 16.12 -1.57
CA GLY A 7 -32.02 15.87 -1.15
C GLY A 7 -31.99 14.79 -0.08
N LEU A 8 -31.38 13.64 -0.38
CA LEU A 8 -31.03 12.64 0.63
C LEU A 8 -29.52 12.72 0.89
N GLN A 9 -29.14 13.40 1.97
CA GLN A 9 -27.86 13.19 2.64
C GLN A 9 -27.96 11.87 3.41
N THR A 10 -27.26 10.84 2.94
CA THR A 10 -27.18 9.56 3.67
C THR A 10 -26.14 9.71 4.78
N ASN A 11 -26.65 9.93 5.99
CA ASN A 11 -25.90 10.06 7.23
C ASN A 11 -25.29 8.72 7.67
N CYS A 12 -23.99 8.73 7.98
CA CYS A 12 -23.23 7.61 8.55
C CYS A 12 -23.39 7.50 10.09
N ASN A 13 -24.62 7.64 10.61
CA ASN A 13 -24.87 7.69 12.05
C ASN A 13 -26.23 7.08 12.42
N MET A 14 -26.34 5.74 12.46
CA MET A 14 -27.49 5.08 13.11
C MET A 14 -27.19 3.63 13.51
N PHE A 15 -26.35 3.44 14.54
CA PHE A 15 -26.29 2.18 15.29
C PHE A 15 -25.94 2.48 16.75
N LYS A 16 -26.89 3.08 17.46
CA LYS A 16 -26.90 3.13 18.92
C LYS A 16 -28.31 2.78 19.34
N VAL A 17 -28.43 1.91 20.35
CA VAL A 17 -29.67 1.35 20.95
C VAL A 17 -30.06 -0.03 20.42
N LEU A 18 -29.28 -1.03 20.81
CA LEU A 18 -29.82 -2.31 21.28
C LEU A 18 -28.81 -2.91 22.28
N CYS A 19 -28.86 -2.40 23.51
CA CYS A 19 -27.97 -2.78 24.61
C CYS A 19 -28.89 -3.04 25.80
N LEU A 20 -29.21 -4.31 26.09
CA LEU A 20 -29.75 -4.85 27.35
C LEU A 20 -30.34 -6.25 27.10
N LEU A 21 -29.50 -7.30 27.00
CA LEU A 21 -29.78 -8.71 27.35
C LEU A 21 -28.74 -9.66 26.73
N THR A 22 -27.51 -9.64 27.24
CA THR A 22 -26.54 -10.76 27.18
C THR A 22 -25.37 -10.49 28.15
N LEU A 23 -25.66 -10.49 29.46
CA LEU A 23 -24.64 -10.82 30.46
C LEU A 23 -24.41 -12.34 30.38
N PHE A 24 -23.15 -12.78 30.51
CA PHE A 24 -22.63 -14.18 30.45
C PHE A 24 -21.93 -14.66 29.16
N VAL A 25 -21.04 -13.85 28.58
CA VAL A 25 -19.76 -14.36 28.01
C VAL A 25 -18.64 -13.41 28.41
N LEU A 26 -18.19 -13.49 29.67
CA LEU A 26 -17.00 -12.81 30.15
C LEU A 26 -15.76 -13.68 29.88
N ALA A 27 -14.70 -12.99 29.45
CA ALA A 27 -13.31 -13.43 29.38
C ALA A 27 -12.96 -14.42 28.26
N ARG A 28 -12.70 -13.89 27.05
CA ARG A 28 -11.34 -13.73 26.47
C ARG A 28 -11.40 -12.83 25.23
N ILE A 29 -11.57 -11.53 25.40
CA ILE A 29 -11.14 -10.59 24.36
C ILE A 29 -9.75 -10.13 24.78
N THR A 30 -8.76 -11.01 24.57
CA THR A 30 -7.36 -10.59 24.65
C THR A 30 -7.14 -9.52 23.58
N ASN A 31 -6.62 -8.39 24.03
CA ASN A 31 -6.31 -7.20 23.23
C ASN A 31 -5.51 -7.53 21.95
N ALA A 32 -6.20 -7.80 20.83
CA ALA A 32 -5.57 -7.92 19.51
C ALA A 32 -5.35 -6.54 18.82
N ALA A 33 -5.78 -5.45 19.46
CA ALA A 33 -5.82 -4.11 18.85
C ALA A 33 -4.46 -3.38 18.78
N ASN A 34 -3.32 -4.05 19.02
CA ASN A 34 -2.01 -3.37 19.06
C ASN A 34 -0.90 -4.09 18.27
N GLU A 35 -1.18 -5.20 17.58
CA GLU A 35 -0.13 -5.98 16.89
C GLU A 35 0.38 -5.32 15.60
N CYS A 36 -0.40 -4.43 14.99
CA CYS A 36 -0.02 -3.69 13.78
C CYS A 36 0.46 -2.26 14.08
N ASN A 37 0.82 -1.97 15.33
CA ASN A 37 1.30 -0.65 15.74
C ASN A 37 2.83 -0.57 15.59
N GLN A 38 3.29 -0.54 14.33
CA GLN A 38 4.69 -0.27 14.01
C GLN A 38 4.81 1.12 13.39
N THR A 39 5.83 1.86 13.81
CA THR A 39 6.23 3.09 13.13
C THR A 39 6.80 2.72 11.77
N ALA A 40 6.26 3.31 10.70
CA ALA A 40 6.88 3.19 9.39
C ALA A 40 8.32 3.73 9.43
N ASP A 41 9.23 3.02 8.78
CA ASP A 41 10.56 3.51 8.42
C ASP A 41 10.74 3.23 6.92
N ALA A 42 10.76 4.29 6.11
CA ALA A 42 10.87 4.12 4.66
C ALA A 42 12.24 3.60 4.23
N TRP A 43 13.30 3.92 4.99
CA TRP A 43 14.65 3.43 4.68
C TRP A 43 14.69 1.91 4.81
N GLU A 44 14.24 1.38 5.93
CA GLU A 44 14.21 -0.07 6.13
C GLU A 44 13.24 -0.77 5.18
N SER A 45 12.07 -0.17 4.91
CA SER A 45 11.10 -0.73 3.94
C SER A 45 11.64 -0.84 2.51
N ILE A 46 12.55 0.04 2.11
CA ILE A 46 13.08 0.10 0.73
C ILE A 46 14.38 -0.68 0.59
N THR A 47 15.17 -0.76 1.67
CA THR A 47 16.54 -1.28 1.61
C THR A 47 16.70 -2.66 2.24
N GLN A 48 15.65 -3.23 2.85
CA GLN A 48 15.70 -4.53 3.51
C GLN A 48 14.64 -5.51 3.00
N PRO A 49 15.01 -6.79 2.79
CA PRO A 49 16.36 -7.34 2.83
C PRO A 49 17.11 -7.05 1.52
N PRO A 50 18.44 -6.79 1.57
CA PRO A 50 19.28 -6.64 0.38
C PRO A 50 19.08 -7.79 -0.61
N GLY A 51 18.94 -7.47 -1.90
CA GLY A 51 18.69 -8.44 -2.98
C GLY A 51 17.27 -9.01 -3.02
N GLY A 52 16.40 -8.66 -2.06
CA GLY A 52 15.00 -9.08 -2.04
C GLY A 52 14.19 -8.52 -3.21
N LEU A 53 13.17 -9.26 -3.64
CA LEU A 53 12.22 -8.82 -4.66
C LEU A 53 10.91 -8.42 -4.00
N SER A 54 10.61 -7.12 -3.98
CA SER A 54 9.32 -6.59 -3.56
C SER A 54 8.38 -6.47 -4.76
N VAL A 55 7.14 -6.88 -4.60
CA VAL A 55 6.11 -6.89 -5.65
C VAL A 55 4.92 -6.01 -5.26
N LEU A 56 4.29 -5.39 -6.24
CA LEU A 56 3.05 -4.66 -6.02
C LEU A 56 1.85 -5.63 -6.05
N LEU A 57 1.21 -5.81 -4.89
CA LEU A 57 0.06 -6.70 -4.73
C LEU A 57 -1.24 -6.02 -5.10
N ASN A 58 -1.51 -4.84 -4.50
CA ASN A 58 -2.74 -4.09 -4.72
C ASN A 58 -2.44 -2.60 -4.96
N SER A 59 -3.25 -1.94 -5.78
CA SER A 59 -3.13 -0.49 -6.03
C SER A 59 -4.48 0.17 -6.30
N THR A 60 -4.75 1.31 -5.66
CA THR A 60 -5.94 2.14 -5.96
C THR A 60 -5.69 3.18 -7.06
N LYS A 61 -4.61 3.08 -7.83
CA LYS A 61 -4.35 4.01 -8.93
C LYS A 61 -5.47 3.94 -9.97
N PRO A 62 -6.08 5.09 -10.35
CA PRO A 62 -7.31 5.11 -11.15
C PRO A 62 -7.15 4.58 -12.58
N ARG A 63 -5.92 4.59 -13.12
CA ARG A 63 -5.59 4.02 -14.44
C ARG A 63 -5.00 2.61 -14.36
N GLY A 64 -5.07 2.00 -13.17
CA GLY A 64 -4.34 0.78 -12.84
C GLY A 64 -2.86 1.06 -12.63
N ALA A 65 -2.20 0.17 -11.89
CA ALA A 65 -0.75 0.15 -11.81
C ALA A 65 -0.16 -0.73 -12.92
N MET A 66 1.15 -0.58 -13.19
CA MET A 66 1.85 -1.39 -14.19
C MET A 66 1.74 -2.88 -13.82
N LYS A 67 1.41 -3.72 -14.80
CA LYS A 67 1.27 -5.17 -14.60
C LYS A 67 2.61 -5.77 -14.17
N CYS A 68 2.57 -6.63 -13.15
CA CYS A 68 3.76 -7.28 -12.58
C CYS A 68 4.82 -6.31 -12.05
N LEU A 69 4.42 -5.10 -11.62
CA LEU A 69 5.37 -4.15 -11.07
C LEU A 69 6.08 -4.74 -9.85
N ASN A 70 7.39 -4.71 -9.87
CA ASN A 70 8.27 -5.14 -8.80
C ASN A 70 9.45 -4.19 -8.64
N ALA A 71 10.14 -4.32 -7.51
CA ALA A 71 11.32 -3.59 -7.14
C ALA A 71 12.33 -4.56 -6.55
N THR A 72 13.51 -4.63 -7.14
CA THR A 72 14.66 -5.33 -6.55
C THR A 72 15.33 -4.40 -5.55
N ILE A 73 15.43 -4.87 -4.32
CA ILE A 73 16.02 -4.15 -3.20
C ILE A 73 17.55 -4.10 -3.41
N PRO A 74 18.18 -2.93 -3.33
CA PRO A 74 19.62 -2.78 -3.57
C PRO A 74 20.49 -3.52 -2.55
N ASP A 75 21.58 -4.13 -3.03
CA ASP A 75 22.61 -4.74 -2.18
C ASP A 75 23.47 -3.69 -1.45
N ILE A 76 23.64 -2.53 -2.07
CA ILE A 76 24.49 -1.44 -1.58
C ILE A 76 23.65 -0.17 -1.55
N THR A 77 23.63 0.49 -0.39
CA THR A 77 22.88 1.73 -0.18
C THR A 77 23.72 2.74 0.61
N CYS A 78 23.49 4.03 0.37
CA CYS A 78 24.18 5.11 1.06
C CYS A 78 23.14 6.14 1.53
N LYS A 79 22.82 6.17 2.82
CA LYS A 79 21.82 7.08 3.37
C LYS A 79 22.18 8.55 3.02
N PRO A 80 21.23 9.38 2.54
CA PRO A 80 19.78 9.16 2.46
C PRO A 80 19.27 8.68 1.10
N THR A 81 20.10 8.11 0.23
CA THR A 81 19.70 7.69 -1.12
C THR A 81 19.85 6.18 -1.38
N ALA A 82 18.97 5.65 -2.22
CA ALA A 82 19.00 4.25 -2.66
C ALA A 82 18.69 4.16 -4.15
N SER A 83 19.45 3.33 -4.89
CA SER A 83 19.16 3.04 -6.29
C SER A 83 18.38 1.73 -6.37
N VAL A 84 17.09 1.81 -6.71
CA VAL A 84 16.18 0.67 -6.76
C VAL A 84 15.93 0.28 -8.20
N GLN A 85 16.05 -0.99 -8.53
CA GLN A 85 15.76 -1.49 -9.86
C GLN A 85 14.29 -1.91 -9.94
N PHE A 86 13.47 -1.15 -10.66
CA PHE A 86 12.08 -1.53 -10.90
C PHE A 86 11.97 -2.42 -12.14
N GLY A 87 10.97 -3.29 -12.14
CA GLY A 87 10.62 -4.17 -13.26
C GLY A 87 9.12 -4.29 -13.43
N TYR A 88 8.66 -4.50 -14.67
CA TYR A 88 7.25 -4.76 -14.99
C TYR A 88 7.12 -5.58 -16.26
N LYS A 89 5.97 -6.26 -16.44
CA LYS A 89 5.67 -7.04 -17.65
C LYS A 89 4.90 -6.15 -18.62
N ASN A 90 5.51 -5.85 -19.76
CA ASN A 90 4.89 -5.02 -20.79
C ASN A 90 3.66 -5.74 -21.36
N ALA A 91 2.50 -5.08 -21.32
CA ALA A 91 1.24 -5.70 -21.73
C ALA A 91 1.19 -6.07 -23.23
N SER A 92 1.86 -5.29 -24.09
CA SER A 92 1.87 -5.51 -25.54
C SER A 92 2.83 -6.61 -25.96
N THR A 93 4.01 -6.67 -25.35
CA THR A 93 5.06 -7.63 -25.76
C THR A 93 5.14 -8.87 -24.88
N GLN A 94 4.48 -8.86 -23.72
CA GLN A 94 4.59 -9.88 -22.65
C GLN A 94 6.03 -10.07 -22.13
N LYS A 95 6.96 -9.17 -22.45
CA LYS A 95 8.35 -9.19 -22.00
C LYS A 95 8.53 -8.33 -20.75
N TRP A 96 9.48 -8.73 -19.92
CA TRP A 96 9.95 -7.91 -18.81
C TRP A 96 10.70 -6.69 -19.32
N ALA A 97 10.39 -5.53 -18.74
CA ALA A 97 11.15 -4.30 -18.88
C ALA A 97 11.61 -3.88 -17.49
N THR A 98 12.81 -3.30 -17.42
CA THR A 98 13.41 -2.86 -16.16
C THR A 98 13.94 -1.43 -16.31
N PHE A 99 13.88 -0.65 -15.24
CA PHE A 99 14.45 0.69 -15.18
C PHE A 99 14.97 1.01 -13.77
N PRO A 100 16.18 1.59 -13.64
CA PRO A 100 16.71 2.01 -12.35
C PRO A 100 16.03 3.29 -11.89
N TRP A 101 15.93 3.47 -10.57
CA TRP A 101 15.41 4.68 -9.99
C TRP A 101 16.16 5.06 -8.72
N ASN A 102 16.74 6.27 -8.74
CA ASN A 102 17.40 6.84 -7.57
C ASN A 102 16.37 7.53 -6.68
N LEU A 103 16.24 7.02 -5.46
CA LEU A 103 15.31 7.49 -4.45
C LEU A 103 16.06 8.28 -3.38
N ALA A 104 15.51 9.42 -2.98
CA ALA A 104 15.87 10.14 -1.77
C ALA A 104 14.82 9.84 -0.70
N ILE A 105 15.29 9.44 0.48
CA ILE A 105 14.47 8.92 1.58
C ILE A 105 14.71 9.79 2.81
N ASP A 106 13.63 10.39 3.32
CA ASP A 106 13.64 11.26 4.50
C ASP A 106 12.50 10.90 5.45
N GLY A 107 12.85 10.23 6.55
CA GLY A 107 11.88 9.64 7.47
C GLY A 107 10.98 8.64 6.74
N ASN A 108 9.69 8.98 6.62
CA ASN A 108 8.69 8.16 5.93
C ASN A 108 8.46 8.61 4.49
N ASN A 109 9.05 9.73 4.08
CA ASN A 109 8.86 10.30 2.77
C ASN A 109 9.92 9.75 1.81
N VAL A 110 9.47 9.45 0.60
CA VAL A 110 10.31 8.96 -0.47
C VAL A 110 10.03 9.81 -1.69
N SER A 111 11.09 10.19 -2.38
CA SER A 111 10.99 10.92 -3.63
C SER A 111 12.00 10.38 -4.62
N GLY A 112 11.64 10.40 -5.90
CA GLY A 112 12.54 9.98 -6.96
C GLY A 112 12.23 10.70 -8.25
N THR A 113 13.24 10.88 -9.09
CA THR A 113 13.09 11.49 -10.42
C THR A 113 13.49 10.50 -11.51
N ILE A 114 12.63 10.31 -12.52
CA ILE A 114 12.94 9.59 -13.76
C ILE A 114 12.71 10.55 -14.94
N GLY A 115 13.79 10.99 -15.59
CA GLY A 115 13.70 12.01 -16.64
C GLY A 115 13.07 13.30 -16.10
N ALA A 116 11.95 13.71 -16.68
CA ALA A 116 11.20 14.89 -16.24
C ALA A 116 10.14 14.60 -15.14
N TYR A 117 9.95 13.34 -14.77
CA TYR A 117 8.91 12.94 -13.81
C TYR A 117 9.48 12.84 -12.42
N THR A 118 8.91 13.59 -11.48
CA THR A 118 9.15 13.41 -10.04
C THR A 118 7.95 12.70 -9.44
N LEU A 119 8.19 11.61 -8.71
CA LEU A 119 7.17 10.94 -7.91
C LEU A 119 7.55 11.06 -6.45
N LYS A 120 6.53 11.21 -5.60
CA LYS A 120 6.67 11.33 -4.15
C LYS A 120 5.63 10.44 -3.50
N TRP A 121 6.04 9.67 -2.52
CA TRP A 121 5.14 8.86 -1.72
C TRP A 121 5.59 8.80 -0.26
N THR A 122 4.66 8.44 0.60
CA THR A 122 4.91 8.24 2.03
C THR A 122 4.71 6.77 2.35
N VAL A 123 5.62 6.18 3.12
CA VAL A 123 5.42 4.84 3.70
C VAL A 123 4.54 5.00 4.94
N LEU A 124 3.34 4.44 4.90
CA LEU A 124 2.35 4.51 5.99
C LEU A 124 2.55 3.41 7.02
N TYR A 125 2.98 2.26 6.55
CA TYR A 125 3.25 1.10 7.36
C TYR A 125 4.29 0.26 6.64
N ALA A 126 5.23 -0.29 7.39
CA ALA A 126 6.15 -1.29 6.90
C ALA A 126 6.38 -2.31 8.01
N ARG A 127 6.33 -3.59 7.64
CA ARG A 127 6.85 -4.67 8.47
C ARG A 127 8.18 -5.08 7.85
N PHE A 128 9.26 -4.95 8.61
CA PHE A 128 10.59 -5.31 8.15
C PHE A 128 10.62 -6.73 7.56
N ASN A 129 11.26 -6.87 6.41
CA ASN A 129 11.34 -8.12 5.63
C ASN A 129 9.99 -8.76 5.26
N GLY A 130 8.94 -7.95 5.10
CA GLY A 130 7.61 -8.48 4.78
C GLY A 130 6.89 -7.65 3.73
N CYS A 131 6.24 -6.59 4.17
CA CYS A 131 5.31 -5.83 3.35
C CYS A 131 5.25 -4.37 3.77
N SER A 132 4.75 -3.52 2.89
CA SER A 132 4.54 -2.11 3.17
C SER A 132 3.29 -1.56 2.49
N VAL A 133 2.76 -0.51 3.08
CA VAL A 133 1.65 0.28 2.54
C VAL A 133 2.16 1.68 2.30
N THR A 134 1.98 2.18 1.08
CA THR A 134 2.38 3.54 0.72
C THR A 134 1.19 4.39 0.32
N GLU A 135 1.34 5.71 0.43
CA GLU A 135 0.41 6.69 -0.12
C GLU A 135 1.11 7.65 -1.08
N GLU A 136 0.41 8.07 -2.12
CA GLU A 136 0.87 9.04 -3.10
C GLU A 136 -0.28 10.02 -3.38
N LEU A 137 0.01 11.33 -3.44
CA LEU A 137 -0.97 12.34 -3.83
C LEU A 137 -0.96 12.50 -5.36
N LEU A 138 -2.05 12.11 -6.03
CA LEU A 138 -2.15 12.11 -7.49
C LEU A 138 -3.10 13.22 -7.99
N GLY A 139 -2.69 14.48 -7.86
CA GLY A 139 -3.47 15.64 -8.34
C GLY A 139 -4.94 15.59 -7.91
N ASP A 140 -5.84 15.75 -8.88
CA ASP A 140 -7.30 15.77 -8.64
C ASP A 140 -7.89 14.43 -8.17
N TYR A 141 -7.14 13.32 -8.29
CA TYR A 141 -7.59 12.00 -7.80
C TYR A 141 -7.37 11.83 -6.28
N GLY A 142 -6.67 12.78 -5.65
CA GLY A 142 -6.32 12.73 -4.23
C GLY A 142 -5.32 11.61 -3.91
N TYR A 143 -5.37 11.11 -2.68
CA TYR A 143 -4.46 10.05 -2.22
C TYR A 143 -4.80 8.70 -2.85
N VAL A 144 -3.80 8.07 -3.44
CA VAL A 144 -3.82 6.67 -3.89
C VAL A 144 -2.91 5.84 -2.99
N TYR A 145 -3.22 4.56 -2.85
CA TYR A 145 -2.52 3.66 -1.95
C TYR A 145 -2.05 2.41 -2.69
N ASP A 146 -0.86 1.95 -2.32
CA ASP A 146 -0.24 0.74 -2.85
C ASP A 146 0.12 -0.21 -1.70
N LEU A 147 -0.13 -1.51 -1.89
CA LEU A 147 0.31 -2.59 -1.01
C LEU A 147 1.45 -3.35 -1.69
N TRP A 148 2.62 -3.28 -1.09
CA TRP A 148 3.83 -3.98 -1.52
C TRP A 148 4.15 -5.14 -0.59
N ALA A 149 4.75 -6.20 -1.11
CA ALA A 149 5.24 -7.32 -0.31
C ALA A 149 6.46 -7.97 -0.94
N LEU A 150 7.36 -8.54 -0.15
CA LEU A 150 8.37 -9.44 -0.70
C LEU A 150 7.68 -10.61 -1.39
N ASN A 151 8.31 -11.12 -2.44
CA ASN A 151 7.73 -12.12 -3.32
C ASN A 151 7.16 -13.34 -2.59
N ASP A 152 7.80 -13.73 -1.49
CA ASP A 152 7.50 -14.95 -0.71
C ASP A 152 6.65 -14.68 0.55
N THR A 153 6.33 -13.42 0.85
CA THR A 153 5.49 -13.03 2.00
C THR A 153 4.04 -13.44 1.78
N LYS A 154 3.45 -14.15 2.75
CA LYS A 154 2.08 -14.70 2.67
C LYS A 154 1.47 -14.94 4.05
N GLY A 155 0.15 -15.14 4.08
CA GLY A 155 -0.59 -15.51 5.30
C GLY A 155 -0.47 -14.46 6.40
N GLU A 156 -0.21 -14.91 7.62
CA GLU A 156 -0.10 -14.03 8.81
C GLU A 156 0.98 -12.95 8.66
N ASP A 157 2.00 -13.16 7.81
CA ASP A 157 3.04 -12.15 7.58
C ASP A 157 2.54 -10.94 6.80
N LEU A 158 1.47 -11.09 6.02
CA LEU A 158 0.85 -10.04 5.22
C LEU A 158 -0.33 -9.35 5.93
N ARG A 159 -0.88 -9.98 6.97
CA ARG A 159 -2.13 -9.59 7.65
C ARG A 159 -2.19 -8.10 8.02
N CYS A 160 -1.16 -7.58 8.68
CA CYS A 160 -1.14 -6.17 9.09
C CYS A 160 -1.11 -5.21 7.90
N CYS A 161 -0.36 -5.51 6.84
CA CYS A 161 -0.33 -4.63 5.67
C CYS A 161 -1.68 -4.63 4.93
N GLU A 162 -2.37 -5.77 4.86
CA GLU A 162 -3.73 -5.85 4.32
C GLU A 162 -4.73 -5.06 5.15
N GLU A 163 -4.66 -5.16 6.47
CA GLU A 163 -5.53 -4.41 7.39
C GLU A 163 -5.32 -2.91 7.24
N ILE A 164 -4.07 -2.45 7.27
CA ILE A 164 -3.72 -1.04 7.07
C ILE A 164 -4.15 -0.57 5.67
N PHE A 165 -3.90 -1.35 4.62
CA PHE A 165 -4.32 -1.00 3.26
C PHE A 165 -5.85 -0.86 3.18
N ARG A 166 -6.62 -1.81 3.71
CA ARG A 166 -8.10 -1.75 3.71
C ARG A 166 -8.61 -0.54 4.50
N SER A 167 -8.02 -0.27 5.67
CA SER A 167 -8.36 0.88 6.50
C SER A 167 -8.12 2.20 5.76
N LYS A 168 -6.95 2.36 5.12
CA LYS A 168 -6.56 3.60 4.42
C LYS A 168 -7.32 3.83 3.12
N THR A 169 -7.70 2.76 2.43
CA THR A 169 -8.44 2.85 1.17
C THR A 169 -9.92 3.16 1.36
N CYS A 170 -10.49 2.94 2.54
CA CYS A 170 -11.91 3.22 2.84
C CYS A 170 -12.88 2.64 1.80
N GLY A 171 -12.59 1.45 1.26
CA GLY A 171 -13.42 0.78 0.26
C GLY A 171 -13.24 1.28 -1.18
N LYS A 172 -12.20 2.09 -1.48
CA LYS A 172 -11.81 2.39 -2.86
C LYS A 172 -11.56 1.11 -3.66
N ASN A 173 -11.99 1.12 -4.92
CA ASN A 173 -11.63 0.06 -5.86
C ASN A 173 -10.12 -0.01 -6.03
N TYR A 174 -9.58 -1.23 -6.15
CA TYR A 174 -8.17 -1.46 -6.40
C TYR A 174 -7.97 -2.53 -7.49
N THR A 175 -6.79 -2.50 -8.08
CA THR A 175 -6.32 -3.52 -9.04
C THR A 175 -5.33 -4.46 -8.37
N GLN A 176 -5.11 -5.64 -8.96
CA GLN A 176 -4.16 -6.65 -8.49
C GLN A 176 -3.03 -6.84 -9.52
N PRO A 177 -1.97 -6.00 -9.51
CA PRO A 177 -0.97 -6.01 -10.58
C PRO A 177 -0.19 -7.32 -10.71
N ARG A 178 -0.10 -8.10 -9.63
CA ARG A 178 0.58 -9.40 -9.60
C ARG A 178 -0.18 -10.55 -10.30
N ALA A 179 -1.45 -10.37 -10.64
CA ALA A 179 -2.23 -11.44 -11.27
C ALA A 179 -1.65 -11.83 -12.65
N GLY A 180 -1.24 -13.10 -12.81
CA GLY A 180 -0.69 -13.65 -14.05
C GLY A 180 0.75 -13.21 -14.38
N CYS A 181 1.59 -13.07 -13.35
CA CYS A 181 2.99 -12.67 -13.46
C CYS A 181 4.00 -13.82 -13.43
N GLU A 182 3.50 -15.06 -13.42
CA GLU A 182 4.28 -16.28 -13.65
C GLU A 182 4.92 -16.29 -15.05
#